data_AF-A0A737L7S1-F1
#
_entry.id   AF-A0A737L7S1-F1
#
_cell.length_a   1.000
_cell.length_b   1.000
_cell.length_c   1.000
_cell.angle_alpha   90.00
_cell.angle_beta   90.00
_cell.angle_gamma   90.00
#
_symmetry.space_group_name_H-M   'P 1'
#
loop_
_entity.id
_entity.type
_entity.pdbx_description
1 polymer ?
#
loop_
_entity_poly.entity_id
_entity_poly.type
_entity_poly.pdbx_seq_one_letter_code
_entity_poly.pdbx_strand_id
1 'polypeptide(L)'
;DGTAWEVEPDMAGETVILLWGLFDEEMYVEFTGETWGPYYPVSGPVPLHRYRTFRRGKAAERADRIHALARQLNIPISALSGSDLRVVSDDTQQRIDALPHQPFDTRKFEYHFPTVIAAKLAIADDLAIPLARMSDEDRAFIDSILTETLNRSEVLARIRDYFRSRQSGEDHAG
;
A
#
# COMPACT_ATOMS: atom_id res chain seq x y z
N ASP A 1 -45.37 20.36 -3.50
CA ASP A 1 -45.34 19.48 -2.33
C ASP A 1 -44.18 18.52 -2.41
N GLY A 2 -43.31 18.56 -1.41
CA GLY A 2 -42.20 17.63 -1.26
C GLY A 2 -42.27 17.00 0.12
N THR A 3 -41.90 15.74 0.22
CA THR A 3 -41.82 15.01 1.49
C THR A 3 -40.48 15.34 2.15
N ALA A 4 -40.50 15.82 3.39
CA ALA A 4 -39.28 16.07 4.15
C ALA A 4 -38.80 14.78 4.83
N TRP A 5 -37.50 14.52 4.73
CA TRP A 5 -36.83 13.39 5.38
C TRP A 5 -35.67 13.91 6.21
N GLU A 6 -35.41 13.28 7.34
CA GLU A 6 -34.29 13.65 8.21
C GLU A 6 -33.34 12.47 8.36
N VAL A 7 -32.13 12.67 7.84
CA VAL A 7 -31.03 11.70 7.84
C VAL A 7 -30.07 11.99 9.01
N GLU A 8 -29.07 11.13 9.20
CA GLU A 8 -28.08 11.33 10.26
C GLU A 8 -27.25 12.63 10.04
N PRO A 9 -26.85 13.33 11.11
CA PRO A 9 -26.13 14.61 11.01
C PRO A 9 -24.77 14.47 10.33
N ASP A 10 -24.18 13.27 10.31
CA ASP A 10 -22.92 12.97 9.62
C ASP A 10 -23.04 13.15 8.09
N MET A 11 -24.26 13.22 7.55
CA MET A 11 -24.54 13.44 6.12
C MET A 11 -24.83 14.92 5.79
N ALA A 12 -24.81 15.81 6.79
CA ALA A 12 -25.13 17.22 6.59
C ALA A 12 -24.06 17.92 5.72
N GLY A 13 -24.47 18.49 4.59
CA GLY A 13 -23.58 19.17 3.64
C GLY A 13 -22.82 18.22 2.71
N GLU A 14 -23.05 16.91 2.83
CA GLU A 14 -22.42 15.88 2.00
C GLU A 14 -23.33 15.42 0.85
N THR A 15 -22.73 14.85 -0.20
CA THR A 15 -23.48 14.21 -1.30
C THR A 15 -23.74 12.75 -0.93
N VAL A 16 -25.01 12.34 -0.97
CA VAL A 16 -25.45 10.98 -0.63
C VAL A 16 -26.26 10.37 -1.77
N ILE A 17 -26.29 9.03 -1.84
CA ILE A 17 -27.15 8.32 -2.80
C ILE A 17 -28.43 7.91 -2.09
N LEU A 18 -29.57 8.34 -2.62
CA LEU A 18 -30.89 7.96 -2.12
C LEU A 18 -31.30 6.61 -2.72
N LEU A 19 -31.58 5.64 -1.85
CA LEU A 19 -32.15 4.34 -2.22
C LEU A 19 -33.61 4.33 -1.78
N TRP A 20 -34.50 4.77 -2.67
CA TRP A 20 -35.92 4.88 -2.40
C TRP A 20 -36.73 4.16 -3.49
N GLY A 21 -37.57 3.20 -3.07
CA GLY A 21 -38.55 2.56 -3.94
C GLY A 21 -39.77 3.46 -4.13
N LEU A 22 -40.29 3.54 -5.35
CA LEU A 22 -41.44 4.39 -5.70
C LEU A 22 -42.70 4.10 -4.85
N PHE A 23 -42.80 2.91 -4.28
CA PHE A 23 -43.92 2.44 -3.47
C PHE A 23 -43.56 2.26 -1.98
N ASP A 24 -42.34 2.61 -1.60
CA ASP A 24 -41.85 2.36 -0.25
C ASP A 24 -42.04 3.61 0.61
N GLU A 25 -42.55 3.43 1.83
CA GLU A 25 -42.62 4.49 2.87
C GLU A 25 -41.27 4.65 3.60
N GLU A 26 -40.30 3.80 3.28
CA GLU A 26 -38.97 3.74 3.86
C GLU A 26 -37.94 4.25 2.85
N MET A 27 -37.02 5.11 3.32
CA MET A 27 -35.91 5.61 2.52
C MET A 27 -34.59 5.13 3.11
N TYR A 28 -33.73 4.56 2.28
CA TYR A 28 -32.36 4.24 2.65
C TYR A 28 -31.40 5.25 2.01
N VAL A 29 -30.27 5.49 2.66
CA VAL A 29 -29.24 6.40 2.18
C VAL A 29 -27.91 5.68 2.18
N GLU A 30 -27.25 5.63 1.04
CA GLU A 30 -25.87 5.16 0.96
C GLU A 30 -24.93 6.35 1.18
N PHE A 31 -24.06 6.21 2.18
CA PHE A 31 -23.07 7.20 2.55
C PHE A 31 -21.77 6.49 2.95
N THR A 32 -20.66 6.89 2.32
CA THR A 32 -19.33 6.27 2.52
C THR A 32 -19.26 4.77 2.22
N GLY A 33 -20.09 4.27 1.31
CA GLY A 33 -20.17 2.85 0.95
C GLY A 33 -20.90 1.96 1.96
N GLU A 34 -21.51 2.56 2.99
CA GLU A 34 -22.42 1.90 3.93
C GLU A 34 -23.86 2.37 3.63
N THR A 35 -24.83 1.46 3.74
CA THR A 35 -26.26 1.78 3.66
C THR A 35 -26.81 2.09 5.06
N TRP A 36 -27.50 3.22 5.17
CA TRP A 36 -28.10 3.74 6.40
C TRP A 36 -29.61 3.87 6.25
N GLY A 37 -30.35 3.65 7.33
CA GLY A 37 -31.81 3.65 7.36
C GLY A 37 -32.38 2.45 8.13
N PRO A 38 -33.69 2.17 8.02
CA PRO A 38 -34.68 2.94 7.24
C PRO A 38 -34.98 4.31 7.87
N TYR A 39 -35.04 5.33 7.03
CA TYR A 39 -35.58 6.64 7.38
C TYR A 39 -37.07 6.67 7.04
N TYR A 40 -37.83 7.51 7.74
CA TYR A 40 -39.28 7.70 7.56
C TYR A 40 -39.57 9.19 7.32
N PRO A 41 -40.65 9.52 6.59
CA PRO A 41 -40.97 10.90 6.28
C PRO A 41 -41.33 11.68 7.54
N VAL A 42 -40.76 12.86 7.70
CA VAL A 42 -41.07 13.76 8.81
C VAL A 42 -42.31 14.57 8.42
N SER A 43 -43.49 14.03 8.71
CA SER A 43 -44.76 14.70 8.42
C SER A 43 -45.32 15.40 9.66
N GLY A 44 -45.53 16.71 9.55
CA GLY A 44 -46.26 17.54 10.53
C GLY A 44 -45.40 18.51 11.36
N PRO A 45 -46.04 19.55 11.95
CA PRO A 45 -45.35 20.50 12.82
C PRO A 45 -44.70 19.79 14.00
N VAL A 46 -43.45 20.18 14.31
CA VAL A 46 -42.64 19.64 15.42
C VAL A 46 -43.48 19.61 16.70
N PRO A 47 -43.62 18.45 17.38
CA PRO A 47 -44.35 18.38 18.64
C PRO A 47 -43.73 19.32 19.68
N LEU A 48 -44.48 20.34 20.10
CA LEU A 48 -44.13 21.16 21.26
C LEU A 48 -43.91 20.21 22.45
N HIS A 49 -42.77 20.35 23.13
CA HIS A 49 -42.24 19.50 24.22
C HIS A 49 -41.37 18.29 23.84
N ARG A 50 -41.07 18.04 22.56
CA ARG A 50 -40.03 17.07 22.18
C ARG A 50 -38.78 17.81 21.68
N TYR A 51 -37.90 18.21 22.60
CA TYR A 51 -36.56 18.65 22.23
C TYR A 51 -35.77 17.44 21.72
N ARG A 52 -35.44 17.44 20.43
CA ARG A 52 -34.58 16.44 19.82
C ARG A 52 -33.14 16.70 20.28
N THR A 53 -32.60 15.82 21.11
CA THR A 53 -31.17 15.82 21.39
C THR A 53 -30.46 15.24 20.17
N PHE A 54 -29.54 16.01 19.58
CA PHE A 54 -28.71 15.52 18.48
C PHE A 54 -27.95 14.28 18.94
N ARG A 55 -28.20 13.13 18.32
CA ARG A 55 -27.37 11.94 18.54
C ARG A 55 -25.97 12.27 18.01
N ARG A 56 -24.95 12.05 18.84
CA ARG A 56 -23.55 12.19 18.42
C ARG A 56 -23.26 11.09 17.40
N GLY A 57 -22.97 11.48 16.16
CA GLY A 57 -22.63 10.55 15.10
C GLY A 57 -21.21 9.99 15.23
N LYS A 58 -20.88 9.03 14.37
CA LYS A 58 -19.53 8.40 14.33
C LYS A 58 -18.46 9.46 14.06
N ALA A 59 -18.77 10.53 13.33
CA ALA A 59 -17.86 11.64 13.09
C ALA A 59 -17.47 12.38 14.38
N ALA A 60 -18.43 12.63 15.28
CA ALA A 60 -18.17 13.27 16.57
C ALA A 60 -17.30 12.39 17.48
N GLU A 61 -17.56 11.08 17.51
CA GLU A 61 -16.72 10.13 18.26
C GLU A 61 -15.29 10.04 17.72
N ARG A 62 -15.12 10.10 16.39
CA ARG A 62 -13.79 10.17 15.76
C ARG A 62 -13.06 11.44 16.16
N ALA A 63 -13.72 12.60 16.17
CA ALA A 63 -13.12 13.86 16.60
C ALA A 63 -12.68 13.81 18.07
N ASP A 64 -13.51 13.26 18.96
CA ASP A 64 -13.16 13.07 20.37
C ASP A 64 -11.94 12.14 20.54
N ARG A 65 -11.87 11.06 19.76
CA ARG A 65 -10.73 10.12 19.77
C ARG A 65 -9.44 10.77 19.29
N ILE A 66 -9.50 11.55 18.21
CA ILE A 66 -8.35 12.33 17.70
C ILE A 66 -7.87 13.31 18.77
N HIS A 67 -8.80 14.02 19.43
CA HIS A 67 -8.47 14.93 20.52
C HIS A 67 -7.79 14.21 21.70
N ALA A 68 -8.25 13.02 22.08
CA ALA A 68 -7.65 12.23 23.15
C ALA A 68 -6.22 11.76 22.78
N LEU A 69 -6.02 11.26 21.57
CA LEU A 69 -4.71 10.83 21.05
C LEU A 69 -3.73 11.99 20.95
N ALA A 70 -4.17 13.15 20.45
CA ALA A 70 -3.33 14.34 20.36
C ALA A 70 -2.83 14.80 21.74
N ARG A 71 -3.69 14.72 22.79
CA ARG A 71 -3.28 14.99 24.17
C ARG A 71 -2.25 13.98 24.68
N GLN A 72 -2.40 12.69 24.36
CA GLN A 72 -1.43 11.66 24.74
C GLN A 72 -0.08 11.84 24.06
N LEU A 73 -0.08 12.22 22.79
CA LEU A 73 1.14 12.47 22.01
C LEU A 73 1.76 13.83 22.32
N ASN A 74 1.11 14.65 23.15
CA ASN A 74 1.49 16.03 23.46
C ASN A 74 1.73 16.88 22.20
N ILE A 75 0.99 16.59 21.11
CA ILE A 75 1.12 17.32 19.84
C ILE A 75 0.24 18.57 19.96
N PRO A 76 0.81 19.79 19.96
CA PRO A 76 0.01 21.01 19.99
C PRO A 76 -0.81 21.13 18.70
N ILE A 77 -2.03 21.66 18.80
CA ILE A 77 -2.95 21.85 17.66
C ILE A 77 -2.31 22.71 16.55
N SER A 78 -1.32 23.56 16.89
CA SER A 78 -0.54 24.35 15.94
C SER A 78 0.27 23.49 14.95
N ALA A 79 0.71 22.29 15.34
CA ALA A 79 1.37 21.36 14.45
C ALA A 79 0.41 20.75 13.41
N LEU A 80 -0.89 20.71 13.72
CA LEU A 80 -1.95 20.24 12.82
C LEU A 80 -2.46 21.34 11.88
N SER A 81 -2.45 22.61 12.32
CA SER A 81 -2.91 23.76 11.52
C SER A 81 -1.91 24.22 10.45
N GLY A 82 -0.75 23.57 10.33
CA GLY A 82 0.27 23.87 9.32
C GLY A 82 0.97 25.23 9.47
N SER A 83 0.60 26.03 10.48
CA SER A 83 1.13 27.38 10.70
C SER A 83 2.50 27.41 11.39
N ASP A 84 2.90 26.32 12.04
CA ASP A 84 4.16 26.21 12.80
C ASP A 84 5.19 25.28 12.17
N LEU A 85 4.90 24.72 10.98
CA LEU A 85 5.87 23.96 10.20
C LEU A 85 6.83 24.92 9.52
N ARG A 86 7.81 25.43 10.28
CA ARG A 86 8.98 26.07 9.68
C ARG A 86 9.81 24.98 9.03
N VAL A 87 9.78 24.91 7.70
CA VAL A 87 10.86 24.25 6.95
C VAL A 87 12.14 24.93 7.40
N VAL A 88 13.00 24.21 8.11
CA VAL A 88 14.32 24.71 8.53
C VAL A 88 15.16 24.84 7.27
N SER A 89 15.01 25.96 6.57
CA SER A 89 15.82 26.32 5.41
C SER A 89 17.24 26.69 5.85
N ASP A 90 18.22 26.21 5.09
CA ASP A 90 19.67 26.44 5.10
C ASP A 90 20.54 25.96 6.26
N ASP A 91 20.09 25.95 7.52
CA ASP A 91 20.98 25.53 8.63
C ASP A 91 21.20 24.01 8.72
N THR A 92 20.36 23.24 8.01
CA THR A 92 20.50 21.78 7.89
C THR A 92 21.60 21.37 6.92
N GLN A 93 21.94 22.16 5.91
CA GLN A 93 23.04 21.84 4.98
C GLN A 93 24.40 21.86 5.69
N GLN A 94 24.64 22.84 6.58
CA GLN A 94 25.87 22.90 7.37
C GLN A 94 25.98 21.76 8.40
N ARG A 95 24.86 21.21 8.88
CA ARG A 95 24.86 20.00 9.73
C ARG A 95 25.05 18.71 8.94
N ILE A 96 24.66 18.67 7.66
CA ILE A 96 24.88 17.51 6.79
C ILE A 96 26.39 17.34 6.55
N ASP A 97 27.14 18.41 6.29
CA ASP A 97 28.59 18.33 6.04
C ASP A 97 29.42 17.89 7.27
N ALA A 98 28.86 18.04 8.48
CA ALA A 98 29.50 17.61 9.74
C ALA A 98 29.14 16.18 10.16
N LEU A 99 28.18 15.55 9.49
CA LEU A 99 27.84 14.15 9.74
C LEU A 99 28.87 13.25 9.05
N PRO A 100 29.38 12.21 9.72
CA PRO A 100 30.27 11.25 9.08
C PRO A 100 29.51 10.56 7.94
N HIS A 101 29.83 10.94 6.70
CA HIS A 101 29.29 10.30 5.51
C HIS A 101 29.98 8.95 5.31
N GLN A 102 29.25 7.86 5.53
CA GLN A 102 29.68 6.53 5.14
C GLN A 102 29.05 6.19 3.77
N PRO A 103 29.85 5.90 2.73
CA PRO A 103 29.31 5.37 1.47
C PRO A 103 28.49 4.11 1.73
N PHE A 104 27.33 4.01 1.10
CA PHE A 104 26.52 2.80 1.17
C PHE A 104 27.29 1.61 0.59
N ASP A 105 27.49 0.57 1.39
CA ASP A 105 28.09 -0.68 0.93
C ASP A 105 27.03 -1.52 0.22
N THR A 106 26.94 -1.38 -1.10
CA THR A 106 25.98 -2.11 -1.94
C THR A 106 26.20 -3.61 -1.95
N ARG A 107 27.42 -4.09 -1.67
CA ARG A 107 27.77 -5.52 -1.68
C ARG A 107 27.13 -6.27 -0.52
N LYS A 108 26.95 -5.63 0.64
CA LYS A 108 26.25 -6.22 1.79
C LYS A 108 24.78 -6.53 1.52
N PHE A 109 24.17 -5.82 0.58
CA PHE A 109 22.78 -5.99 0.20
C PHE A 109 22.62 -6.77 -1.09
N GLU A 110 23.71 -7.33 -1.63
CA GLU A 110 23.61 -8.15 -2.83
C GLU A 110 22.83 -9.43 -2.50
N TYR A 111 21.85 -9.75 -3.35
CA TYR A 111 20.93 -10.85 -3.08
C TYR A 111 21.65 -12.18 -3.27
N HIS A 112 21.67 -12.98 -2.20
CA HIS A 112 22.17 -14.34 -2.22
C HIS A 112 20.99 -15.31 -2.20
N PHE A 113 21.07 -16.37 -3.00
CA PHE A 113 20.07 -17.42 -2.94
C PHE A 113 20.10 -18.08 -1.55
N PRO A 114 18.94 -18.27 -0.90
CA PRO A 114 18.88 -18.84 0.44
C PRO A 114 19.31 -20.31 0.46
N THR A 115 19.15 -21.03 -0.65
CA THR A 115 19.56 -22.42 -0.82
C THR A 115 20.00 -22.70 -2.26
N VAL A 116 20.77 -23.78 -2.45
CA VAL A 116 21.15 -24.30 -3.78
C VAL A 116 19.90 -24.65 -4.61
N ILE A 117 18.85 -25.18 -3.97
CA ILE A 117 17.59 -25.52 -4.66
C ILE A 117 16.90 -24.26 -5.18
N ALA A 118 16.86 -23.18 -4.38
CA ALA A 118 16.31 -21.90 -4.82
C ALA A 118 17.09 -21.32 -6.00
N ALA A 119 18.42 -21.47 -6.00
CA ALA A 119 19.25 -21.08 -7.13
C ALA A 119 18.94 -21.91 -8.39
N LYS A 120 18.84 -23.23 -8.26
CA LYS A 120 18.48 -24.14 -9.36
C LYS A 120 17.11 -23.81 -9.98
N LEU A 121 16.11 -23.50 -9.17
CA LEU A 121 14.80 -23.05 -9.64
C LEU A 121 14.90 -21.73 -10.41
N ALA A 122 15.59 -20.74 -9.84
CA ALA A 122 15.77 -19.45 -10.49
C ALA A 122 16.54 -19.55 -11.83
N ILE A 123 17.50 -20.48 -11.95
CA ILE A 123 18.21 -20.76 -13.19
C ILE A 123 17.28 -21.38 -14.23
N ALA A 124 16.46 -22.35 -13.83
CA ALA A 124 15.48 -22.97 -14.73
C ALA A 124 14.46 -21.95 -15.25
N ASP A 125 14.03 -21.03 -14.38
CA ASP A 125 13.14 -19.93 -14.74
C ASP A 125 13.82 -18.93 -15.69
N ASP A 126 15.09 -18.56 -15.45
CA ASP A 126 15.86 -17.63 -16.29
C ASP A 126 16.14 -18.20 -17.69
N LEU A 127 16.49 -19.48 -17.78
CA LEU A 127 16.74 -20.19 -19.04
C LEU A 127 15.45 -20.68 -19.73
N ALA A 128 14.29 -20.59 -19.05
CA ALA A 128 13.01 -21.16 -19.48
C ALA A 128 13.08 -22.66 -19.84
N ILE A 129 14.05 -23.41 -19.29
CA ILE A 129 14.29 -24.83 -19.55
C ILE A 129 14.40 -25.57 -18.21
N PRO A 130 13.57 -26.59 -17.95
CA PRO A 130 13.72 -27.42 -16.75
C PRO A 130 15.09 -28.09 -16.72
N LEU A 131 15.80 -28.03 -15.58
CA LEU A 131 17.15 -28.64 -15.44
C LEU A 131 17.18 -30.13 -15.80
N ALA A 132 16.07 -30.84 -15.61
CA ALA A 132 15.93 -32.26 -15.97
C ALA A 132 16.06 -32.53 -17.48
N ARG A 133 15.81 -31.54 -18.35
CA ARG A 133 15.96 -31.66 -19.81
C ARG A 133 17.36 -31.31 -20.32
N MET A 134 18.22 -30.79 -19.45
CA MET A 134 19.59 -30.40 -19.80
C MET A 134 20.51 -31.61 -19.90
N SER A 135 21.64 -31.45 -20.60
CA SER A 135 22.69 -32.48 -20.63
C SER A 135 23.36 -32.64 -19.25
N ASP A 136 23.95 -33.80 -18.98
CA ASP A 136 24.66 -34.03 -17.71
C ASP A 136 25.87 -33.09 -17.55
N GLU A 137 26.51 -32.70 -18.65
CA GLU A 137 27.59 -31.71 -18.67
C GLU A 137 27.11 -30.33 -18.22
N ASP A 138 25.95 -29.88 -18.73
CA ASP A 138 25.39 -28.58 -18.35
C ASP A 138 24.94 -28.55 -16.89
N ARG A 139 24.40 -29.66 -16.38
CA ARG A 139 24.04 -29.76 -14.97
C ARG A 139 25.28 -29.74 -14.07
N ALA A 140 26.35 -30.43 -14.46
CA ALA A 140 27.61 -30.42 -13.73
C ALA A 140 28.24 -29.01 -13.69
N PHE A 141 28.16 -28.26 -14.80
CA PHE A 141 28.62 -26.88 -14.85
C PHE A 141 27.83 -25.98 -13.89
N ILE A 142 26.49 -26.06 -13.90
CA ILE A 142 25.64 -25.32 -12.96
C ILE A 142 25.99 -25.68 -11.51
N ASP A 143 26.15 -26.97 -11.21
CA ASP A 143 26.49 -27.43 -9.86
C ASP A 143 27.84 -26.90 -9.40
N SER A 144 28.84 -26.84 -10.28
CA SER A 144 30.15 -26.24 -9.95
C SER A 144 30.05 -24.76 -9.57
N ILE A 145 29.26 -23.97 -10.31
CA ILE A 145 29.04 -22.55 -10.00
C ILE A 145 28.34 -22.39 -8.65
N LEU A 146 27.31 -23.20 -8.38
CA LEU A 146 26.54 -23.13 -7.13
C LEU A 146 27.34 -23.59 -5.91
N THR A 147 28.40 -24.39 -6.11
CA THR A 147 29.35 -24.73 -5.04
C THR A 147 30.35 -23.60 -4.75
N GLU A 148 30.62 -22.73 -5.74
CA GLU A 148 31.53 -21.59 -5.60
C GLU A 148 30.82 -20.36 -5.01
N THR A 149 29.63 -20.03 -5.51
CA THR A 149 28.91 -18.80 -5.16
C THR A 149 27.39 -19.00 -5.22
N LEU A 150 26.68 -18.37 -4.27
CA LEU A 150 25.22 -18.25 -4.27
C LEU A 150 24.76 -16.81 -4.54
N ASN A 151 25.67 -15.94 -4.97
CA ASN A 151 25.33 -14.57 -5.35
C ASN A 151 24.54 -14.59 -6.66
N ARG A 152 23.30 -14.06 -6.64
CA ARG A 152 22.39 -14.15 -7.78
C ARG A 152 22.92 -13.46 -9.03
N SER A 153 23.58 -12.30 -8.88
CA SER A 153 24.08 -11.54 -10.03
C SER A 153 25.17 -12.33 -10.76
N GLU A 154 26.10 -12.91 -10.00
CA GLU A 154 27.24 -13.67 -10.48
C GLU A 154 26.81 -15.02 -11.09
N VAL A 155 25.95 -15.76 -10.39
CA VAL A 155 25.41 -17.05 -10.86
C VAL A 155 24.72 -16.87 -12.21
N LEU A 156 23.79 -15.91 -12.32
CA LEU A 156 23.04 -15.68 -13.55
C LEU A 156 23.89 -15.07 -14.67
N ALA A 157 24.91 -14.27 -14.35
CA ALA A 157 25.83 -13.76 -15.36
C ALA A 157 26.65 -14.90 -16.00
N ARG A 158 27.33 -15.72 -15.17
CA ARG A 158 28.17 -16.83 -15.65
C ARG A 158 27.38 -17.87 -16.44
N ILE A 159 26.16 -18.19 -15.98
CA ILE A 159 25.28 -19.14 -16.68
C ILE A 159 24.85 -18.58 -18.04
N ARG A 160 24.39 -17.32 -18.11
CA ARG A 160 23.99 -16.71 -19.38
C ARG A 160 25.15 -16.64 -20.37
N ASP A 161 26.36 -16.33 -19.90
CA ASP A 161 27.53 -16.27 -20.77
C ASP A 161 27.92 -17.65 -21.31
N TYR A 162 27.84 -18.69 -20.49
CA TYR A 162 28.05 -20.08 -20.92
C TYR A 162 27.04 -20.49 -22.00
N PHE A 163 25.73 -20.29 -21.79
CA PHE A 163 24.72 -20.67 -22.78
C PHE A 163 24.75 -19.81 -24.04
N ARG A 164 25.05 -18.51 -23.93
CA ARG A 164 25.22 -17.63 -25.10
C ARG A 164 26.41 -18.06 -25.96
N SER A 165 27.51 -18.46 -25.35
CA SER A 165 28.72 -18.91 -26.07
C SER A 165 28.48 -20.18 -26.90
N ARG A 166 27.60 -21.07 -26.44
CA ARG A 166 27.20 -22.27 -27.20
C ARG A 166 26.24 -21.94 -28.34
N GLN A 167 25.26 -21.06 -28.12
CA GLN A 167 24.31 -20.65 -29.17
C GLN A 167 24.99 -19.91 -30.33
N SER A 168 25.99 -19.08 -30.04
CA SER A 168 26.72 -18.33 -31.09
C SER A 168 27.54 -19.21 -32.04
N GLY A 169 27.76 -20.48 -31.70
CA GLY A 169 28.51 -21.43 -32.54
C GLY A 169 27.65 -22.27 -33.49
N GLU A 170 26.33 -22.36 -33.27
CA GLU A 170 25.43 -23.24 -34.05
C GLU A 170 24.64 -22.51 -35.16
N ASP A 171 24.48 -21.18 -35.10
CA ASP A 171 23.61 -20.42 -36.02
C ASP A 171 24.34 -19.62 -37.13
N HIS A 172 25.53 -20.04 -37.54
CA HIS A 172 26.23 -19.48 -38.70
C HIS A 172 26.59 -20.55 -39.75
N ALA A 173 25.59 -21.23 -40.30
CA ALA A 173 25.70 -21.92 -41.57
C ALA A 173 24.33 -22.15 -42.23
N GLY A 174 24.11 -21.55 -43.41
CA GLY A 174 23.08 -21.96 -44.38
C GLY A 174 22.10 -20.88 -44.78
#